data_AF-A0A925FBS4-F1
#
_entry.id   AF-A0A925FBS4-F1
#
_cell.length_a   1.000
_cell.length_b   1.000
_cell.length_c   1.000
_cell.angle_alpha   90.00
_cell.angle_beta   90.00
_cell.angle_gamma   90.00
#
_symmetry.space_group_name_H-M   'P 1'
#
loop_
_entity.id
_entity.type
_entity.pdbx_description
1 polymer ?
#
loop_
_entity_poly.entity_id
_entity_poly.type
_entity_poly.pdbx_seq_one_letter_code
_entity_poly.pdbx_strand_id
1 'polypeptide(L)' 'TAAFERDVTPMLEDGRARPVVDRVFPLAEISAAHAAMESNETFGKVVIDMT' A
#
# COMPACT_ATOMS: atom_id res chain seq x y z
N THR A 1 14.47 5.57 1.61
CA THR A 1 15.38 5.86 2.76
C THR A 1 16.19 4.61 3.02
N ALA A 2 17.51 4.71 3.11
CA ALA A 2 18.40 3.53 3.16
C ALA A 2 18.13 2.55 4.33
N ALA A 3 17.55 3.00 5.43
CA ALA A 3 17.22 2.13 6.56
C ALA A 3 16.01 1.21 6.29
N PHE A 4 14.97 1.71 5.61
CA PHE A 4 13.81 0.88 5.28
C PHE A 4 14.20 -0.26 4.33
N GLU A 5 14.99 0.06 3.30
CA GLU A 5 15.46 -0.94 2.35
C GLU A 5 16.35 -2.00 2.99
N ARG A 6 17.24 -1.60 3.90
CA ARG A 6 18.12 -2.53 4.61
C ARG A 6 17.37 -3.44 5.59
N ASP A 7 16.43 -2.87 6.35
CA ASP A 7 15.86 -3.55 7.51
C ASP A 7 14.50 -4.21 7.20
N VAL A 8 13.68 -3.60 6.34
CA VAL A 8 12.29 -4.01 6.09
C VAL A 8 12.15 -4.83 4.81
N THR A 9 12.86 -4.47 3.73
CA THR A 9 12.75 -5.22 2.46
C THR A 9 13.05 -6.72 2.61
N PRO A 10 14.11 -7.15 3.34
CA PRO A 10 14.35 -8.59 3.53
C PRO A 10 13.20 -9.29 4.26
N MET A 11 12.53 -8.60 5.18
CA MET A 11 11.37 -9.14 5.90
C MET A 11 10.12 -9.26 5.01
N LEU A 12 9.98 -8.38 4.01
CA LEU A 12 8.91 -8.48 3.01
C LEU A 12 9.17 -9.65 2.06
N GLU A 13 10.43 -9.84 1.63
CA GLU A 13 10.85 -10.91 0.72
C GLU A 13 10.67 -12.31 1.33
N ASP A 14 11.06 -12.50 2.58
CA ASP A 14 10.93 -13.79 3.29
C ASP A 14 9.58 -13.96 4.01
N GLY A 15 8.70 -12.96 3.91
CA GLY A 15 7.32 -13.00 4.42
C GLY A 15 7.16 -12.82 5.93
N ARG A 16 8.24 -12.48 6.67
CA ARG A 16 8.18 -12.10 8.09
C ARG A 16 7.41 -10.80 8.34
N ALA A 17 7.41 -9.89 7.36
CA ALA A 17 6.58 -8.71 7.34
C ALA A 17 5.53 -8.83 6.23
N ARG A 18 4.27 -8.52 6.55
CA ARG A 18 3.17 -8.52 5.59
C ARG A 18 2.45 -7.17 5.65
N PRO A 19 2.39 -6.41 4.55
CA PRO A 19 1.63 -5.16 4.53
C PRO A 19 0.14 -5.47 4.67
N VAL A 20 -0.55 -4.70 5.50
CA VAL A 20 -2.01 -4.71 5.56
C VAL A 20 -2.52 -3.83 4.42
N VAL A 21 -3.11 -4.46 3.42
CA VAL A 21 -3.76 -3.78 2.28
C VAL A 21 -5.23 -3.60 2.62
N ASP A 22 -5.69 -2.35 2.62
CA ASP A 22 -7.09 -2.03 2.90
C ASP A 22 -7.93 -2.21 1.63
N ARG A 23 -7.50 -1.54 0.55
CA ARG A 23 -8.23 -1.46 -0.72
C ARG A 23 -7.27 -1.45 -1.90
N VAL A 24 -7.72 -2.02 -3.01
CA VAL A 24 -7.04 -1.99 -4.31
C VAL A 24 -7.96 -1.31 -5.31
N PHE A 25 -7.45 -0.31 -6.02
CA PHE A 25 -8.20 0.42 -7.05
C PHE A 25 -7.51 0.25 -8.41
N PRO A 26 -8.25 0.07 -9.51
CA PRO A 26 -7.66 0.19 -10.85
C PRO A 26 -7.18 1.62 -11.09
N LEU A 27 -6.17 1.82 -11.94
CA LEU A 27 -5.64 3.15 -12.28
C LEU A 27 -6.75 4.12 -12.77
N ALA A 28 -7.77 3.61 -13.46
CA ALA A 28 -8.91 4.41 -13.91
C ALA A 28 -9.71 5.06 -12.77
N GLU A 29 -9.62 4.52 -11.55
CA GLU A 29 -10.31 4.98 -10.35
C GLU A 29 -9.40 5.77 -9.40
N ILE A 30 -8.30 6.36 -9.91
CA ILE A 30 -7.34 7.09 -9.08
C ILE A 30 -8.00 8.19 -8.22
N SER A 31 -9.00 8.89 -8.74
CA SER A 31 -9.76 9.89 -7.99
C SER A 31 -10.49 9.29 -6.78
N ALA A 32 -11.04 8.08 -6.91
CA ALA A 32 -11.69 7.38 -5.80
C ALA A 32 -10.68 6.88 -4.76
N ALA A 33 -9.49 6.43 -5.21
CA ALA A 33 -8.40 6.06 -4.31
C ALA A 33 -7.94 7.25 -3.46
N HIS A 34 -7.82 8.44 -4.06
CA HIS A 34 -7.50 9.68 -3.34
C HIS A 34 -8.59 10.05 -2.33
N ALA A 35 -9.86 9.99 -2.72
CA ALA A 35 -10.97 10.30 -1.82
C ALA A 35 -11.02 9.34 -0.61
N ALA A 36 -10.74 8.05 -0.82
CA ALA A 36 -10.66 7.06 0.26
C ALA A 36 -9.47 7.32 1.21
N MET A 37 -8.34 7.81 0.70
CA MET A 37 -7.21 8.22 1.55
C MET A 37 -7.53 9.48 2.36
N GLU A 38 -8.26 10.43 1.78
CA GLU A 38 -8.65 11.69 2.43
C GLU A 38 -9.70 11.51 3.52
N SER A 39 -10.59 10.52 3.40
CA SER A 39 -11.65 10.26 4.39
C SER A 39 -11.13 9.78 5.75
N ASN A 40 -9.83 9.47 5.88
CA ASN A 40 -9.22 8.82 7.06
C ASN A 40 -9.84 7.47 7.43
N GLU A 41 -10.65 6.86 6.56
CA GLU A 41 -11.28 5.55 6.79
C GLU A 41 -10.37 4.39 6.41
N THR A 42 -9.26 4.65 5.70
CA THR A 42 -8.32 3.61 5.27
C THR A 42 -7.50 3.09 6.45
N PHE A 43 -7.66 1.81 6.80
CA PHE A 43 -6.82 1.10 7.75
C PHE A 43 -5.78 0.25 7.00
N GLY A 44 -4.66 0.87 6.62
CA GLY A 44 -3.57 0.19 5.93
C GLY A 44 -3.14 0.89 4.64
N LYS A 45 -2.60 0.14 3.70
CA LYS A 45 -2.15 0.65 2.40
C LYS A 45 -3.27 0.59 1.36
N VAL A 46 -3.44 1.67 0.60
CA VAL A 46 -4.20 1.69 -0.65
C VAL A 46 -3.24 1.35 -1.79
N VAL A 47 -3.60 0.39 -2.64
CA VAL A 47 -2.79 -0.05 -3.78
C VAL A 47 -3.49 0.34 -5.07
N ILE A 48 -2.72 0.82 -6.04
CA ILE A 48 -3.20 1.06 -7.40
C ILE A 48 -2.76 -0.11 -8.28
N ASP A 49 -3.73 -0.78 -8.88
CA ASP A 49 -3.49 -1.80 -9.89
C ASP A 49 -3.31 -1.14 -11.26
N MET A 50 -2.23 -1.55 -11.95
CA MET A 50 -1.81 -1.06 -13.25
C MET A 50 -2.09 -2.09 -14.37
N THR A 51 -2.68 -3.23 -14.02
CA THR A 51 -3.06 -4.30 -14.95
C THR A 51 -4.35 -3.95 -15.70
#